data_AF-A0A6C0JIE5-F1
#
_entry.id   AF-A0A6C0JIE5-F1
#
_cell.length_a   1.000
_cell.length_b   1.000
_cell.length_c   1.000
_cell.angle_alpha   90.00
_cell.angle_beta   90.00
_cell.angle_gamma   90.00
#
_symmetry.space_group_name_H-M   'P 1'
#
loop_
_entity.id
_entity.type
_entity.pdbx_description
1 polymer ?
#
loop_
_entity_poly.entity_id
_entity_poly.type
_entity_poly.pdbx_seq_one_letter_code
_entity_poly.pdbx_strand_id
1 'polypeptide(L)'
;MSQIEITVLKQGKISRNVISCCYFTMQTAYRSFDKYTISLQQFLGHTQRRLPDFEVRIYTDDTGKDVALQVSKNYPRVSVLHYDCPQFREGKGHIGVFGMFVRFLPHFEDLDVAWCSDIDLPGHYFDREVVKRLEDNSCDVYISNFKNCYERHSWSPKTYIIGNKFITRTQFPRALLTRYLNNLSNGVLNETVQKLNRSNYLKSPSQVPYGIDELFLNRYMTNSMKNNNYRIMIDKEYRLMAVKMVRTKEDDAIFYKHYLNPSYENFLKLKKLLQNGTPREDFKNEQCFKELKEVLPLLKRQSFITVIIDGKDL
;
A
#
# COMPACT_ATOMS: atom_id res chain seq x y z
N MET A 1 -24.36 9.37 -4.32
CA MET A 1 -23.50 10.00 -3.28
C MET A 1 -22.56 8.94 -2.73
N SER A 2 -21.26 9.21 -2.51
CA SER A 2 -20.45 8.23 -1.76
C SER A 2 -20.86 8.27 -0.30
N GLN A 3 -20.86 7.10 0.34
CA GLN A 3 -21.14 6.95 1.76
C GLN A 3 -20.07 7.59 2.66
N ILE A 4 -18.92 7.94 2.08
CA ILE A 4 -17.86 8.67 2.76
C ILE A 4 -18.08 10.15 2.46
N GLU A 5 -18.30 10.92 3.52
CA GLU A 5 -18.37 12.37 3.51
C GLU A 5 -16.97 12.93 3.76
N ILE A 6 -16.60 14.01 3.05
CA ILE A 6 -15.27 14.63 3.15
C ILE A 6 -15.44 16.10 3.50
N THR A 7 -14.78 16.54 4.56
CA THR A 7 -14.68 17.94 4.97
C THR A 7 -13.23 18.40 4.87
N VAL A 8 -12.98 19.52 4.19
CA VAL A 8 -11.62 20.09 4.11
C VAL A 8 -11.30 20.83 5.41
N LEU A 9 -10.31 20.36 6.17
CA LEU A 9 -9.83 21.03 7.38
C LEU A 9 -8.69 22.01 7.08
N LYS A 10 -7.85 21.66 6.11
CA LYS A 10 -6.77 22.50 5.58
C LYS A 10 -6.64 22.23 4.09
N GLN A 11 -6.68 23.27 3.27
CA GLN A 11 -6.43 23.18 1.83
C GLN A 11 -4.94 23.44 1.55
N GLY A 12 -4.27 22.50 0.91
CA GLY A 12 -2.93 22.69 0.37
C GLY A 12 -2.96 23.23 -1.07
N LYS A 13 -1.78 23.47 -1.64
CA LYS A 13 -1.62 23.77 -3.06
C LYS A 13 -2.15 22.60 -3.90
N ILE A 14 -3.21 22.87 -4.66
CA ILE A 14 -3.89 21.91 -5.52
C ILE A 14 -2.94 21.46 -6.64
N SER A 15 -2.96 20.17 -6.95
CA SER A 15 -2.23 19.56 -8.05
C SER A 15 -3.06 18.42 -8.66
N ARG A 16 -2.87 18.14 -9.95
CA ARG A 16 -3.40 16.93 -10.61
C ARG A 16 -2.56 15.68 -10.32
N ASN A 17 -1.38 15.86 -9.73
CA ASN A 17 -0.55 14.78 -9.17
C ASN A 17 -0.81 14.72 -7.66
N VAL A 18 -1.46 13.66 -7.19
CA VAL A 18 -1.86 13.51 -5.78
C VAL A 18 -1.21 12.28 -5.17
N ILE A 19 -0.59 12.46 -4.00
CA ILE A 19 -0.21 11.36 -3.11
C ILE A 19 -1.06 11.40 -1.85
N SER A 20 -1.71 10.29 -1.54
CA SER A 20 -2.64 10.17 -0.42
C SER A 20 -2.16 9.19 0.64
N CYS A 21 -2.46 9.53 1.88
CA CYS A 21 -2.29 8.66 3.03
C CYS A 21 -3.45 8.84 4.01
N CYS A 22 -3.57 7.93 4.96
CA CYS A 22 -4.51 8.05 6.07
C CYS A 22 -3.76 8.25 7.40
N TYR A 23 -4.39 8.95 8.34
CA TYR A 23 -3.89 9.14 9.69
C TYR A 23 -5.04 9.12 10.69
N PHE A 24 -5.19 8.00 11.41
CA PHE A 24 -6.26 7.76 12.38
C PHE A 24 -5.79 6.73 13.42
N THR A 25 -6.54 6.61 14.52
CA THR A 25 -6.30 5.57 15.53
C THR A 25 -7.22 4.38 15.30
N MET A 26 -6.67 3.18 15.43
CA MET A 26 -7.48 1.97 15.56
C MET A 26 -7.82 1.76 17.03
N GLN A 27 -9.08 1.45 17.34
CA GLN A 27 -9.58 1.28 18.70
C GLN A 27 -8.74 0.30 19.55
N THR A 28 -8.24 -0.79 18.96
CA THR A 28 -7.54 -1.88 19.67
C THR A 28 -6.09 -2.08 19.25
N ALA A 29 -5.62 -1.42 18.18
CA ALA A 29 -4.39 -1.81 17.52
C ALA A 29 -3.54 -0.64 17.02
N TYR A 30 -3.12 0.27 17.90
CA TYR A 30 -1.88 1.05 17.79
C TYR A 30 -1.54 1.61 19.18
N ARG A 31 -0.65 0.94 19.92
CA ARG A 31 -0.34 1.28 21.33
C ARG A 31 0.63 2.48 21.51
N SER A 32 1.07 3.13 20.44
CA SER A 32 1.96 4.31 20.53
C SER A 32 1.72 5.25 19.35
N PHE A 33 0.90 6.28 19.59
CA PHE A 33 0.59 7.32 18.60
C PHE A 33 1.85 8.12 18.22
N ASP A 34 2.80 8.27 19.14
CA ASP A 34 4.06 8.99 18.91
C ASP A 34 4.86 8.44 17.73
N LYS A 35 4.97 7.11 17.61
CA LYS A 35 5.63 6.47 16.46
C LYS A 35 4.93 6.81 15.15
N TYR A 36 3.60 6.82 15.17
CA TYR A 36 2.79 7.12 14.00
C TYR A 36 2.89 8.61 13.61
N THR A 37 2.96 9.51 14.59
CA THR A 37 3.25 10.94 14.39
C THR A 37 4.62 11.17 13.77
N ILE A 38 5.66 10.46 14.27
CA ILE A 38 7.01 10.51 13.69
C ILE A 38 6.98 10.02 12.23
N SER A 39 6.28 8.91 11.95
CA SER A 39 6.11 8.42 10.57
C SER A 39 5.43 9.46 9.68
N LEU A 40 4.38 10.14 10.15
CA LEU A 40 3.73 11.21 9.40
C LEU A 40 4.69 12.37 9.08
N GLN A 41 5.48 12.81 10.07
CA GLN A 41 6.50 13.85 9.86
C GLN A 41 7.55 13.43 8.84
N GLN A 42 8.03 12.19 8.92
CA GLN A 42 8.99 11.63 7.96
C GLN A 42 8.38 11.53 6.55
N PHE A 43 7.16 11.05 6.43
CA PHE A 43 6.41 11.00 5.17
C PHE A 43 6.31 12.37 4.52
N LEU A 44 5.92 13.42 5.26
CA LEU A 44 5.85 14.77 4.74
C LEU A 44 7.23 15.30 4.30
N GLY A 45 8.27 15.06 5.11
CA GLY A 45 9.64 15.44 4.75
C GLY A 45 10.21 14.68 3.55
N HIS A 46 9.80 13.42 3.34
CA HIS A 46 10.18 12.64 2.17
C HIS A 46 9.46 13.10 0.91
N THR A 47 8.14 13.26 0.98
CA THR A 47 7.32 13.69 -0.16
C THR A 47 7.64 15.12 -0.61
N GLN A 48 7.91 16.05 0.32
CA GLN A 48 8.35 17.40 -0.03
C GLN A 48 9.66 17.40 -0.83
N ARG A 49 10.63 16.55 -0.46
CA ARG A 49 11.93 16.50 -1.13
C ARG A 49 11.91 15.76 -2.46
N ARG A 50 11.12 14.68 -2.56
CA ARG A 50 11.21 13.74 -3.68
C ARG A 50 10.04 13.81 -4.66
N LEU A 51 8.92 14.37 -4.25
CA LEU A 51 7.72 14.51 -5.07
C LEU A 51 7.21 15.97 -5.05
N PRO A 52 8.05 17.00 -5.22
CA PRO A 52 7.75 18.41 -4.86
C PRO A 52 6.53 19.02 -5.58
N ASP A 53 6.12 18.46 -6.72
CA ASP A 53 4.99 18.89 -7.53
C ASP A 53 3.66 18.19 -7.22
N PHE A 54 3.68 17.19 -6.33
CA PHE A 54 2.47 16.53 -5.84
C PHE A 54 1.73 17.35 -4.78
N GLU A 55 0.40 17.32 -4.82
CA GLU A 55 -0.42 17.59 -3.63
C GLU A 55 -0.35 16.37 -2.70
N VAL A 56 -0.21 16.61 -1.40
CA VAL A 56 -0.29 15.55 -0.39
C VAL A 56 -1.65 15.62 0.29
N ARG A 57 -2.44 14.56 0.24
CA ARG A 57 -3.74 14.49 0.92
C ARG A 57 -3.67 13.54 2.11
N ILE A 58 -3.79 14.11 3.31
CA ILE A 58 -3.92 13.34 4.56
C ILE A 58 -5.41 13.19 4.86
N TYR A 59 -5.92 11.97 4.79
CA TYR A 59 -7.27 11.64 5.23
C TYR A 59 -7.26 11.27 6.72
N THR A 60 -8.13 11.88 7.52
CA THR A 60 -8.16 11.70 8.97
C THR A 60 -9.59 11.71 9.52
N ASP A 61 -9.82 11.13 10.69
CA ASP A 61 -11.10 11.24 11.42
C ASP A 61 -10.91 12.05 12.71
N ASP A 62 -11.92 12.07 13.58
CA ASP A 62 -11.86 12.82 14.85
C ASP A 62 -10.75 12.34 15.79
N THR A 63 -10.15 11.17 15.57
CA THR A 63 -9.05 10.66 16.38
C THR A 63 -7.67 11.18 15.96
N GLY A 64 -7.51 11.58 14.69
CA GLY A 64 -6.20 11.97 14.13
C GLY A 64 -6.09 13.43 13.71
N LYS A 65 -7.22 14.15 13.60
CA LYS A 65 -7.28 15.45 12.92
C LYS A 65 -6.36 16.52 13.50
N ASP A 66 -6.27 16.63 14.82
CA ASP A 66 -5.51 17.71 15.47
C ASP A 66 -4.01 17.53 15.21
N VAL A 67 -3.51 16.29 15.27
CA VAL A 67 -2.11 16.00 14.97
C VAL A 67 -1.82 16.15 13.47
N ALA A 68 -2.72 15.71 12.59
CA ALA A 68 -2.57 15.93 11.15
C ALA A 68 -2.48 17.42 10.80
N LEU A 69 -3.31 18.27 11.41
CA LEU A 69 -3.26 19.72 11.27
C LEU A 69 -1.95 20.31 11.81
N GLN A 70 -1.53 19.89 13.00
CA GLN A 70 -0.29 20.38 13.62
C GLN A 70 0.95 20.03 12.78
N VAL A 71 1.08 18.76 12.39
CA VAL A 71 2.24 18.25 11.63
C VAL A 71 2.30 18.86 10.23
N SER A 72 1.15 19.15 9.62
CA SER A 72 1.08 19.70 8.26
C SER A 72 1.14 21.23 8.18
N LYS A 73 1.17 21.96 9.31
CA LYS A 73 1.07 23.43 9.38
C LYS A 73 2.04 24.15 8.43
N ASN A 74 3.29 23.67 8.37
CA ASN A 74 4.36 24.30 7.58
C ASN A 74 4.54 23.69 6.18
N TYR A 75 3.63 22.81 5.75
CA TYR A 75 3.69 22.16 4.45
C TYR A 75 2.58 22.73 3.54
N PRO A 76 2.89 23.70 2.65
CA PRO A 76 1.88 24.41 1.86
C PRO A 76 1.16 23.52 0.84
N ARG A 77 1.77 22.41 0.42
CA ARG A 77 1.23 21.40 -0.50
C ARG A 77 0.32 20.35 0.16
N VAL A 78 0.18 20.39 1.48
CA VAL A 78 -0.54 19.36 2.23
C VAL A 78 -1.97 19.81 2.48
N SER A 79 -2.92 19.03 1.98
CA SER A 79 -4.34 19.12 2.33
C SER A 79 -4.65 18.13 3.45
N VAL A 80 -5.39 18.57 4.46
CA VAL A 80 -5.93 17.71 5.53
C VAL A 80 -7.43 17.60 5.34
N LEU A 81 -7.89 16.38 5.11
CA LEU A 81 -9.25 16.04 4.76
C LEU A 81 -9.85 15.17 5.86
N HIS A 82 -10.85 15.69 6.55
CA HIS A 82 -11.64 14.89 7.49
C HIS A 82 -12.59 13.99 6.71
N TYR A 83 -12.66 12.72 7.09
CA TYR A 83 -13.65 11.79 6.58
C TYR A 83 -14.62 11.37 7.67
N ASP A 84 -15.88 11.21 7.27
CA ASP A 84 -16.90 10.56 8.09
C ASP A 84 -17.66 9.53 7.24
N CYS A 85 -17.94 8.38 7.85
CA CYS A 85 -18.78 7.36 7.25
C CYS A 85 -19.67 6.79 8.36
N PRO A 86 -20.86 7.38 8.59
CA PRO A 86 -21.68 7.10 9.77
C PRO A 86 -21.96 5.61 10.00
N GLN A 87 -22.16 4.85 8.93
CA GLN A 87 -22.42 3.41 8.96
C GLN A 87 -21.23 2.56 9.47
N PHE A 88 -20.00 3.10 9.48
CA PHE A 88 -18.79 2.45 9.98
C PHE A 88 -18.15 3.22 11.14
N ARG A 89 -18.90 4.13 11.78
CA ARG A 89 -18.42 4.96 12.88
C ARG A 89 -18.55 4.22 14.21
N GLU A 90 -17.56 4.38 15.08
CA GLU A 90 -17.56 3.84 16.44
C GLU A 90 -16.95 4.87 17.41
N GLY A 91 -17.80 5.51 18.21
CA GLY A 91 -17.40 6.59 19.11
C GLY A 91 -16.76 7.77 18.34
N LYS A 92 -15.51 8.09 18.67
CA LYS A 92 -14.73 9.17 18.03
C LYS A 92 -14.00 8.72 16.77
N GLY A 93 -14.03 7.45 16.40
CA GLY A 93 -13.30 6.93 15.24
C GLY A 93 -14.18 6.06 14.36
N HIS A 94 -13.53 5.26 13.53
CA HIS A 94 -14.18 4.27 12.68
C HIS A 94 -13.78 2.85 13.06
N ILE A 95 -14.66 1.90 12.71
CA ILE A 95 -14.51 0.49 13.05
C ILE A 95 -13.24 -0.08 12.41
N GLY A 96 -12.42 -0.77 13.21
CA GLY A 96 -11.29 -1.56 12.74
C GLY A 96 -10.30 -0.76 11.89
N VAL A 97 -10.08 -1.21 10.65
CA VAL A 97 -9.14 -0.58 9.70
C VAL A 97 -9.83 0.28 8.63
N PHE A 98 -11.07 0.73 8.85
CA PHE A 98 -11.85 1.47 7.84
C PHE A 98 -11.10 2.68 7.24
N GLY A 99 -10.35 3.42 8.06
CA GLY A 99 -9.54 4.55 7.58
C GLY A 99 -8.48 4.18 6.53
N MET A 100 -8.19 2.90 6.33
CA MET A 100 -7.31 2.44 5.24
C MET A 100 -7.97 2.53 3.86
N PHE A 101 -9.30 2.67 3.75
CA PHE A 101 -9.98 2.82 2.46
C PHE A 101 -9.90 4.23 1.90
N VAL A 102 -9.93 5.24 2.76
CA VAL A 102 -10.04 6.65 2.33
C VAL A 102 -8.81 7.14 1.58
N ARG A 103 -7.65 6.51 1.80
CA ARG A 103 -6.44 6.79 1.01
C ARG A 103 -6.59 6.40 -0.46
N PHE A 104 -7.56 5.55 -0.83
CA PHE A 104 -7.81 5.19 -2.22
C PHE A 104 -8.73 6.17 -2.95
N LEU A 105 -9.35 7.13 -2.25
CA LEU A 105 -10.32 8.06 -2.85
C LEU A 105 -9.78 8.78 -4.10
N PRO A 106 -8.51 9.24 -4.16
CA PRO A 106 -7.98 9.88 -5.36
C PRO A 106 -8.01 8.99 -6.61
N HIS A 107 -8.01 7.67 -6.49
CA HIS A 107 -8.07 6.78 -7.67
C HIS A 107 -9.43 6.83 -8.39
N PHE A 108 -10.46 7.46 -7.81
CA PHE A 108 -11.79 7.64 -8.41
C PHE A 108 -12.04 9.09 -8.86
N GLU A 109 -11.01 9.93 -8.85
CA GLU A 109 -11.06 11.33 -9.26
C GLU A 109 -10.41 11.52 -10.64
N ASP A 110 -10.76 12.61 -11.34
CA ASP A 110 -10.07 13.01 -12.57
C ASP A 110 -8.73 13.68 -12.20
N LEU A 111 -7.66 12.88 -12.21
CA LEU A 111 -6.29 13.25 -11.86
C LEU A 111 -5.31 12.70 -12.90
N ASP A 112 -4.16 13.36 -13.04
CA ASP A 112 -3.09 12.87 -13.91
C ASP A 112 -2.34 11.70 -13.26
N VAL A 113 -2.13 11.77 -11.94
CA VAL A 113 -1.54 10.71 -11.13
C VAL A 113 -2.22 10.67 -9.77
N ALA A 114 -2.69 9.49 -9.38
CA ALA A 114 -3.11 9.19 -8.00
C ALA A 114 -2.19 8.12 -7.41
N TRP A 115 -1.55 8.43 -6.29
CA TRP A 115 -0.61 7.54 -5.58
C TRP A 115 -1.09 7.33 -4.14
N CYS A 116 -1.51 6.11 -3.77
CA CYS A 116 -1.77 5.80 -2.35
C CYS A 116 -0.52 5.23 -1.65
N SER A 117 -0.30 5.65 -0.41
CA SER A 117 0.87 5.26 0.39
C SER A 117 0.53 4.99 1.85
N ASP A 118 1.27 4.06 2.45
CA ASP A 118 1.47 4.03 3.90
C ASP A 118 2.40 5.19 4.33
N ILE A 119 2.26 5.66 5.57
CA ILE A 119 3.07 6.78 6.10
C ILE A 119 4.41 6.34 6.69
N ASP A 120 4.59 5.06 6.99
CA ASP A 120 5.79 4.49 7.62
C ASP A 120 6.79 3.91 6.60
N LEU A 121 6.62 4.27 5.32
CA LEU A 121 7.54 3.85 4.26
C LEU A 121 8.83 4.69 4.25
N PRO A 122 9.99 4.07 4.04
CA PRO A 122 11.24 4.80 3.91
C PRO A 122 11.26 5.72 2.69
N GLY A 123 12.05 6.80 2.77
CA GLY A 123 12.12 7.84 1.74
C GLY A 123 12.34 7.36 0.30
N HIS A 124 13.06 6.25 0.07
CA HIS A 124 13.32 5.73 -1.27
C HIS A 124 12.09 5.15 -1.98
N TYR A 125 10.99 4.91 -1.26
CA TYR A 125 9.73 4.51 -1.88
C TYR A 125 9.10 5.63 -2.70
N PHE A 126 9.34 6.88 -2.31
CA PHE A 126 8.84 8.10 -2.95
C PHE A 126 9.78 8.51 -4.08
N ASP A 127 9.82 7.74 -5.15
CA ASP A 127 10.67 7.99 -6.31
C ASP A 127 9.83 8.44 -7.52
N ARG A 128 10.07 9.68 -7.99
CA ARG A 128 9.38 10.24 -9.14
C ARG A 128 9.70 9.50 -10.44
N GLU A 129 10.85 8.83 -10.52
CA GLU A 129 11.20 8.03 -11.69
C GLU A 129 10.21 6.89 -11.93
N VAL A 130 9.48 6.42 -10.91
CA VAL A 130 8.40 5.43 -11.12
C VAL A 130 7.27 6.02 -11.96
N VAL A 131 6.89 7.27 -11.71
CA VAL A 131 5.85 7.97 -12.47
C VAL A 131 6.32 8.22 -13.91
N LYS A 132 7.57 8.64 -14.08
CA LYS A 132 8.16 8.81 -15.41
C LYS A 132 8.20 7.49 -16.20
N ARG A 133 8.60 6.38 -15.56
CA ARG A 133 8.59 5.06 -16.22
C ARG A 133 7.17 4.64 -16.63
N LEU A 134 6.15 4.93 -15.82
CA LEU A 134 4.75 4.71 -16.21
C LEU A 134 4.38 5.50 -17.47
N GLU A 135 4.76 6.78 -17.53
CA GLU A 135 4.55 7.66 -18.68
C GLU A 135 5.25 7.13 -19.93
N ASP A 136 6.56 6.88 -19.84
CA ASP A 136 7.40 6.40 -20.94
C ASP A 136 6.92 5.06 -21.52
N ASN A 137 6.32 4.20 -20.69
CA ASN A 137 5.82 2.89 -21.10
C ASN A 137 4.30 2.85 -21.40
N SER A 138 3.65 4.02 -21.38
CA SER A 138 2.19 4.18 -21.57
C SER A 138 1.36 3.28 -20.66
N CYS A 139 1.83 3.07 -19.42
CA CYS A 139 1.13 2.25 -18.43
C CYS A 139 0.08 3.08 -17.67
N ASP A 140 -1.06 2.44 -17.41
CA ASP A 140 -2.19 3.00 -16.66
C ASP A 140 -2.01 2.87 -15.14
N VAL A 141 -1.38 1.77 -14.71
CA VAL A 141 -1.28 1.39 -13.29
C VAL A 141 0.12 0.89 -12.97
N TYR A 142 0.63 1.26 -11.81
CA TYR A 142 1.81 0.67 -11.19
C TYR A 142 1.44 -0.06 -9.91
N ILE A 143 1.93 -1.29 -9.78
CA ILE A 143 1.78 -2.14 -8.60
C ILE A 143 3.17 -2.48 -8.05
N SER A 144 3.40 -2.15 -6.79
CA SER A 144 4.57 -2.66 -6.07
C SER A 144 4.25 -4.02 -5.45
N ASN A 145 4.66 -5.12 -6.10
CA ASN A 145 4.39 -6.45 -5.59
C ASN A 145 5.48 -6.92 -4.62
N PHE A 146 5.31 -6.54 -3.35
CA PHE A 146 6.17 -6.99 -2.25
C PHE A 146 5.95 -8.46 -1.89
N LYS A 147 4.88 -9.07 -2.38
CA LYS A 147 4.33 -10.33 -1.86
C LYS A 147 4.29 -11.42 -2.92
N ASN A 148 5.34 -11.50 -3.75
CA ASN A 148 5.54 -12.56 -4.74
C ASN A 148 5.38 -13.99 -4.17
N CYS A 149 5.51 -14.18 -2.85
CA CYS A 149 5.41 -15.46 -2.13
C CYS A 149 4.23 -15.59 -1.15
N TYR A 150 3.25 -14.69 -1.19
CA TYR A 150 2.16 -14.73 -0.24
C TYR A 150 0.93 -15.42 -0.85
N GLU A 151 0.87 -16.75 -0.71
CA GLU A 151 -0.40 -17.48 -0.79
C GLU A 151 -1.17 -17.24 0.51
N ARG A 152 -1.76 -16.05 0.68
CA ARG A 152 -2.49 -15.78 1.92
C ARG A 152 -3.90 -16.34 1.90
N HIS A 153 -4.54 -16.41 0.73
CA HIS A 153 -5.93 -16.82 0.62
C HIS A 153 -6.27 -17.44 -0.75
N SER A 154 -7.19 -18.43 -0.79
CA SER A 154 -7.63 -19.11 -2.02
C SER A 154 -8.34 -18.21 -3.05
N TRP A 155 -8.70 -16.98 -2.67
CA TRP A 155 -9.26 -15.95 -3.54
C TRP A 155 -8.23 -14.93 -4.02
N SER A 156 -6.94 -15.14 -3.75
CA SER A 156 -5.89 -14.21 -4.16
C SER A 156 -5.61 -14.38 -5.66
N PRO A 157 -5.58 -13.28 -6.44
CA PRO A 157 -5.08 -13.33 -7.81
C PRO A 157 -3.60 -13.76 -7.82
N LYS A 158 -3.11 -14.20 -8.99
CA LYS A 158 -1.69 -14.54 -9.20
C LYS A 158 -0.77 -13.39 -8.77
N THR A 159 -1.20 -12.15 -8.99
CA THR A 159 -0.53 -10.94 -8.52
C THR A 159 -1.27 -10.33 -7.33
N TYR A 160 -0.82 -10.59 -6.09
CA TYR A 160 -1.43 -10.00 -4.90
C TYR A 160 -1.00 -8.54 -4.70
N ILE A 161 -1.98 -7.63 -4.66
CA ILE A 161 -1.79 -6.19 -4.49
C ILE A 161 -1.90 -5.80 -3.02
N ILE A 162 -0.99 -4.95 -2.55
CA ILE A 162 -1.03 -4.34 -1.22
C ILE A 162 -1.21 -2.82 -1.40
N GLY A 163 -1.94 -2.18 -0.49
CA GLY A 163 -2.21 -0.73 -0.54
C GLY A 163 -1.03 0.17 -0.18
N ASN A 164 0.20 -0.34 -0.13
CA ASN A 164 1.36 0.41 0.36
C ASN A 164 1.99 1.32 -0.72
N LYS A 165 2.01 0.88 -1.99
CA LYS A 165 2.46 1.68 -3.13
C LYS A 165 1.70 1.24 -4.38
N PHE A 166 0.58 1.90 -4.61
CA PHE A 166 -0.28 1.70 -5.77
C PHE A 166 -0.50 3.06 -6.45
N ILE A 167 -0.18 3.15 -7.74
CA ILE A 167 -0.19 4.39 -8.50
C ILE A 167 -1.04 4.19 -9.74
N THR A 168 -1.89 5.14 -10.07
CA THR A 168 -2.77 5.09 -11.23
C THR A 168 -2.68 6.40 -12.01
N ARG A 169 -2.71 6.29 -13.34
CA ARG A 169 -2.83 7.40 -14.30
C ARG A 169 -4.19 7.41 -15.01
N THR A 170 -5.07 6.51 -14.58
CA THR A 170 -6.44 6.35 -15.07
C THR A 170 -7.41 6.41 -13.90
N GLN A 171 -8.59 6.96 -14.15
CA GLN A 171 -9.67 7.06 -13.18
C GLN A 171 -10.43 5.74 -13.10
N PHE A 172 -10.58 5.20 -11.90
CA PHE A 172 -11.45 4.05 -11.65
C PHE A 172 -12.91 4.48 -11.45
N PRO A 173 -13.88 3.65 -11.83
CA PRO A 173 -15.29 3.93 -11.55
C PRO A 173 -15.55 3.99 -10.03
N ARG A 174 -16.07 5.13 -9.54
CA ARG A 174 -16.44 5.31 -8.12
C ARG A 174 -17.41 4.23 -7.60
N ALA A 175 -18.21 3.65 -8.50
CA ALA A 175 -19.12 2.55 -8.20
C ALA A 175 -18.41 1.29 -7.64
N LEU A 176 -17.10 1.12 -7.86
CA LEU A 176 -16.34 0.02 -7.27
C LEU A 176 -16.30 0.11 -5.75
N LEU A 177 -15.89 1.27 -5.21
CA LEU A 177 -15.83 1.50 -3.77
C LEU A 177 -17.23 1.50 -3.16
N THR A 178 -18.20 2.16 -3.79
CA THR A 178 -19.60 2.15 -3.30
C THR A 178 -20.16 0.73 -3.19
N ARG A 179 -19.98 -0.10 -4.22
CA ARG A 179 -20.45 -1.49 -4.20
C ARG A 179 -19.73 -2.32 -3.14
N TYR A 180 -18.43 -2.10 -2.96
CA TYR A 180 -17.65 -2.78 -1.94
C TYR A 180 -18.17 -2.47 -0.53
N LEU A 181 -18.35 -1.18 -0.22
CA LEU A 181 -18.82 -0.73 1.08
C LEU A 181 -20.26 -1.21 1.36
N ASN A 182 -21.15 -1.18 0.35
CA ASN A 182 -22.49 -1.76 0.45
C ASN A 182 -22.47 -3.26 0.75
N ASN A 183 -21.61 -4.02 0.06
CA ASN A 183 -21.49 -5.45 0.28
C ASN A 183 -20.91 -5.77 1.67
N LEU A 184 -20.04 -4.90 2.18
CA LEU A 184 -19.52 -5.01 3.54
C LEU A 184 -20.61 -4.71 4.58
N SER A 185 -21.34 -3.59 4.45
CA SER A 185 -22.39 -3.18 5.38
C SER A 185 -23.58 -4.14 5.40
N ASN A 186 -23.95 -4.67 4.24
CA ASN A 186 -25.10 -5.58 4.09
C ASN A 186 -24.75 -7.04 4.44
N GLY A 187 -23.53 -7.30 4.93
CA GLY A 187 -23.10 -8.63 5.36
C GLY A 187 -22.81 -9.63 4.22
N VAL A 188 -22.83 -9.20 2.96
CA VAL A 188 -22.48 -10.04 1.79
C VAL A 188 -21.04 -10.58 1.90
N LEU A 189 -20.16 -9.84 2.58
CA LEU A 189 -18.77 -10.24 2.81
C LEU A 189 -18.52 -10.95 4.16
N ASN A 190 -19.56 -11.28 4.94
CA ASN A 190 -19.43 -11.79 6.32
C ASN A 190 -18.52 -13.03 6.43
N GLU A 191 -18.66 -14.01 5.54
CA GLU A 191 -17.80 -15.19 5.56
C GLU A 191 -16.32 -14.84 5.35
N THR A 192 -16.05 -13.88 4.46
CA THR A 192 -14.69 -13.43 4.17
C THR A 192 -14.13 -12.64 5.36
N VAL A 193 -14.94 -11.76 5.96
CA VAL A 193 -14.61 -11.04 7.20
C VAL A 193 -14.28 -12.01 8.33
N GLN A 194 -15.08 -13.07 8.52
CA GLN A 194 -14.81 -14.10 9.52
C GLN A 194 -13.52 -14.88 9.24
N LYS A 195 -13.22 -15.19 7.98
CA LYS A 195 -11.94 -15.81 7.59
C LYS A 195 -10.76 -14.88 7.90
N LEU A 196 -10.86 -13.59 7.57
CA LEU A 196 -9.83 -12.59 7.88
C LEU A 196 -9.61 -12.44 9.39
N ASN A 197 -10.68 -12.38 10.19
CA ASN A 197 -10.56 -12.34 11.65
C ASN A 197 -9.86 -13.59 12.21
N ARG A 198 -10.21 -14.78 11.73
CA ARG A 198 -9.53 -16.04 12.12
C ARG A 198 -8.06 -16.05 11.74
N SER A 199 -7.71 -15.58 10.54
CA SER A 199 -6.31 -15.48 10.10
C SER A 199 -5.51 -14.44 10.89
N ASN A 200 -6.18 -13.44 11.49
CA ASN A 200 -5.57 -12.41 12.32
C ASN A 200 -5.89 -12.62 13.81
N TYR A 201 -5.89 -13.86 14.31
CA TYR A 201 -6.29 -14.22 15.68
C TYR A 201 -5.58 -13.47 16.83
N LEU A 202 -4.41 -12.86 16.55
CA LEU A 202 -3.68 -12.01 17.50
C LEU A 202 -4.27 -10.58 17.62
N LYS A 203 -5.22 -10.23 16.77
CA LYS A 203 -5.91 -8.93 16.73
C LYS A 203 -7.35 -9.14 17.20
N SER A 204 -7.93 -8.11 17.82
CA SER A 204 -9.35 -8.13 18.17
C SER A 204 -10.21 -8.29 16.92
N PRO A 205 -11.22 -9.18 16.93
CA PRO A 205 -12.14 -9.31 15.81
C PRO A 205 -12.83 -7.98 15.49
N SER A 206 -13.05 -7.72 14.20
CA SER A 206 -13.72 -6.50 13.73
C SER A 206 -14.58 -6.79 12.50
N GLN A 207 -15.64 -5.99 12.30
CA GLN A 207 -16.41 -5.98 11.05
C GLN A 207 -15.57 -5.46 9.87
N VAL A 208 -14.54 -4.66 10.16
CA VAL A 208 -13.58 -4.14 9.19
C VAL A 208 -12.17 -4.61 9.59
N PRO A 209 -11.85 -5.90 9.39
CA PRO A 209 -10.62 -6.51 9.91
C PRO A 209 -9.38 -6.17 9.06
N TYR A 210 -8.19 -6.42 9.61
CA TYR A 210 -6.95 -6.39 8.83
C TYR A 210 -7.04 -7.29 7.59
N GLY A 211 -6.63 -6.80 6.42
CA GLY A 211 -6.75 -7.53 5.15
C GLY A 211 -7.95 -7.11 4.29
N ILE A 212 -8.88 -6.32 4.86
CA ILE A 212 -10.12 -5.94 4.19
C ILE A 212 -9.89 -4.88 3.11
N ASP A 213 -8.87 -4.03 3.23
CA ASP A 213 -8.47 -3.11 2.17
C ASP A 213 -7.77 -3.86 1.02
N GLU A 214 -6.96 -4.88 1.31
CA GLU A 214 -6.42 -5.72 0.25
C GLU A 214 -7.49 -6.59 -0.44
N LEU A 215 -8.55 -7.01 0.25
CA LEU A 215 -9.70 -7.65 -0.43
C LEU A 215 -10.31 -6.72 -1.48
N PHE A 216 -10.43 -5.42 -1.20
CA PHE A 216 -10.93 -4.44 -2.16
C PHE A 216 -10.00 -4.33 -3.38
N LEU A 217 -8.69 -4.17 -3.16
CA LEU A 217 -7.70 -4.09 -4.26
C LEU A 217 -7.67 -5.36 -5.12
N ASN A 218 -7.63 -6.53 -4.48
CA ASN A 218 -7.44 -7.81 -5.16
C ASN A 218 -8.70 -8.37 -5.80
N ARG A 219 -9.89 -7.94 -5.37
CA ARG A 219 -11.16 -8.41 -5.93
C ARG A 219 -11.85 -7.36 -6.81
N TYR A 220 -11.94 -6.11 -6.37
CA TYR A 220 -12.73 -5.09 -7.07
C TYR A 220 -11.87 -4.30 -8.06
N MET A 221 -10.74 -3.77 -7.59
CA MET A 221 -9.83 -3.01 -8.47
C MET A 221 -9.22 -3.93 -9.52
N THR A 222 -8.74 -5.11 -9.12
CA THR A 222 -8.18 -6.12 -10.04
C THR A 222 -9.17 -6.55 -11.13
N ASN A 223 -10.44 -6.79 -10.79
CA ASN A 223 -11.45 -7.11 -11.81
C ASN A 223 -11.71 -5.94 -12.74
N SER A 224 -11.69 -4.70 -12.25
CA SER A 224 -11.79 -3.52 -13.10
C SER A 224 -10.60 -3.41 -14.07
N MET A 225 -9.38 -3.65 -13.59
CA MET A 225 -8.18 -3.63 -14.43
C MET A 225 -8.23 -4.71 -15.51
N LYS A 226 -8.70 -5.92 -15.16
CA LYS A 226 -8.93 -7.04 -16.10
C LYS A 226 -9.95 -6.69 -17.18
N ASN A 227 -11.12 -6.24 -16.76
CA ASN A 227 -12.26 -6.00 -17.66
C ASN A 227 -12.01 -4.86 -18.64
N ASN A 228 -11.22 -3.86 -18.24
CA ASN A 228 -10.85 -2.74 -19.10
C ASN A 228 -9.49 -2.93 -19.78
N ASN A 229 -8.85 -4.08 -19.59
CA ASN A 229 -7.55 -4.45 -20.14
C ASN A 229 -6.46 -3.38 -19.97
N TYR A 230 -6.32 -2.85 -18.77
CA TYR A 230 -5.32 -1.81 -18.46
C TYR A 230 -3.89 -2.30 -18.71
N ARG A 231 -2.98 -1.41 -19.09
CA ARG A 231 -1.55 -1.71 -19.20
C ARG A 231 -0.89 -1.48 -17.84
N ILE A 232 -0.36 -2.54 -17.24
CA ILE A 232 0.05 -2.57 -15.84
C ILE A 232 1.55 -2.79 -15.72
N MET A 233 2.23 -1.89 -15.03
CA MET A 233 3.62 -2.06 -14.62
C MET A 233 3.67 -2.67 -13.22
N ILE A 234 4.43 -3.76 -13.06
CA ILE A 234 4.57 -4.46 -11.78
C ILE A 234 6.06 -4.54 -11.44
N ASP A 235 6.43 -3.96 -10.30
CA ASP A 235 7.74 -4.21 -9.69
C ASP A 235 7.61 -5.43 -8.76
N LYS A 236 8.13 -6.56 -9.23
CA LYS A 236 8.21 -7.83 -8.49
C LYS A 236 9.41 -7.78 -7.56
N GLU A 237 9.18 -7.61 -6.27
CA GLU A 237 10.23 -7.46 -5.25
C GLU A 237 10.65 -8.81 -4.64
N TYR A 238 11.96 -9.09 -4.64
CA TYR A 238 12.54 -10.34 -4.12
C TYR A 238 13.22 -10.15 -2.76
N ARG A 239 13.44 -8.92 -2.29
CA ARG A 239 14.03 -8.65 -0.98
C ARG A 239 13.29 -9.34 0.16
N LEU A 240 11.95 -9.33 0.15
CA LEU A 240 11.16 -9.93 1.23
C LEU A 240 11.34 -11.45 1.33
N MET A 241 11.86 -12.11 0.30
CA MET A 241 12.18 -13.54 0.36
C MET A 241 13.31 -13.83 1.35
N ALA A 242 14.16 -12.85 1.66
CA ALA A 242 15.15 -12.97 2.73
C ALA A 242 14.49 -13.26 4.08
N VAL A 243 13.28 -12.73 4.34
CA VAL A 243 12.53 -13.02 5.58
C VAL A 243 12.14 -14.50 5.67
N LYS A 244 11.96 -15.17 4.54
CA LYS A 244 11.64 -16.61 4.45
C LYS A 244 12.89 -17.50 4.45
N MET A 245 14.09 -16.94 4.61
CA MET A 245 15.31 -17.68 4.88
C MET A 245 15.48 -17.93 6.38
N VAL A 246 16.28 -18.94 6.74
CA VAL A 246 16.89 -19.06 8.06
C VAL A 246 17.94 -17.96 8.16
N ARG A 247 17.81 -17.08 9.16
CA ARG A 247 18.62 -15.86 9.28
C ARG A 247 19.30 -15.79 10.64
N THR A 248 20.54 -15.34 10.65
CA THR A 248 21.22 -14.87 11.86
C THR A 248 20.86 -13.40 12.16
N LYS A 249 21.37 -12.85 13.27
CA LYS A 249 21.21 -11.42 13.58
C LYS A 249 21.90 -10.53 12.55
N GLU A 250 23.02 -10.98 12.01
CA GLU A 250 23.76 -10.28 10.96
C GLU A 250 22.96 -10.24 9.65
N ASP A 251 22.29 -11.34 9.30
CA ASP A 251 21.39 -11.41 8.14
C ASP A 251 20.21 -10.45 8.27
N ASP A 252 19.63 -10.37 9.47
CA ASP A 252 18.59 -9.38 9.79
C ASP A 252 19.12 -7.96 9.59
N ALA A 253 20.32 -7.65 10.06
CA ALA A 253 20.95 -6.34 9.88
C ALA A 253 21.17 -6.01 8.39
N ILE A 254 21.60 -6.97 7.58
CA ILE A 254 21.75 -6.80 6.12
C ILE A 254 20.39 -6.47 5.48
N PHE A 255 19.36 -7.24 5.81
CA PHE A 255 18.01 -7.03 5.32
C PHE A 255 17.48 -5.64 5.69
N TYR A 256 17.55 -5.25 6.96
CA TYR A 256 17.05 -3.96 7.43
C TYR A 256 17.86 -2.78 6.88
N LYS A 257 19.18 -2.92 6.76
CA LYS A 257 20.03 -1.86 6.19
C LYS A 257 19.68 -1.62 4.72
N HIS A 258 19.48 -2.68 3.95
CA HIS A 258 19.03 -2.55 2.56
C HIS A 258 17.58 -2.04 2.48
N TYR A 259 16.69 -2.45 3.38
CA TYR A 259 15.32 -1.92 3.47
C TYR A 259 15.30 -0.42 3.73
N LEU A 260 16.07 0.10 4.68
CA LEU A 260 16.04 1.53 5.01
C LEU A 260 16.80 2.38 3.99
N ASN A 261 17.97 1.89 3.57
CA ASN A 261 18.93 2.63 2.75
C ASN A 261 19.43 1.75 1.59
N PRO A 262 18.64 1.57 0.52
CA PRO A 262 19.09 0.80 -0.64
C PRO A 262 20.29 1.50 -1.28
N SER A 263 21.36 0.72 -1.49
CA SER A 263 22.55 1.11 -2.22
C SER A 263 23.06 -0.11 -2.98
N TYR A 264 23.92 0.10 -3.98
CA TYR A 264 24.53 -1.01 -4.71
C TYR A 264 25.29 -1.98 -3.77
N GLU A 265 26.05 -1.44 -2.81
CA GLU A 265 26.75 -2.24 -1.80
C GLU A 265 25.78 -3.06 -0.93
N ASN A 266 24.72 -2.44 -0.42
CA ASN A 266 23.72 -3.13 0.40
C ASN A 266 22.95 -4.18 -0.43
N PHE A 267 22.70 -3.90 -1.71
CA PHE A 267 22.12 -4.86 -2.66
C PHE A 267 23.02 -6.08 -2.85
N LEU A 268 24.32 -5.90 -3.04
CA LEU A 268 25.24 -7.04 -3.19
C LEU A 268 25.26 -7.94 -1.94
N LYS A 269 25.20 -7.35 -0.74
CA LYS A 269 25.11 -8.10 0.52
C LYS A 269 23.79 -8.88 0.61
N LEU A 270 22.67 -8.23 0.30
CA LEU A 270 21.36 -8.90 0.24
C LEU A 270 21.34 -10.03 -0.80
N LYS A 271 21.89 -9.79 -1.99
CA LYS A 271 21.97 -10.80 -3.05
C LYS A 271 22.76 -12.02 -2.59
N LYS A 272 23.90 -11.82 -1.94
CA LYS A 272 24.70 -12.93 -1.38
C LYS A 272 23.93 -13.70 -0.30
N LEU A 273 23.19 -13.02 0.56
CA LEU A 273 22.30 -13.64 1.54
C LEU A 273 21.22 -14.49 0.85
N LEU A 274 20.59 -14.00 -0.21
CA LEU A 274 19.59 -14.75 -0.96
C LEU A 274 20.19 -15.95 -1.71
N GLN A 275 21.45 -15.85 -2.16
CA GLN A 275 22.15 -16.92 -2.88
C GLN A 275 22.59 -18.05 -1.97
N ASN A 276 23.09 -17.71 -0.77
CA ASN A 276 23.71 -18.66 0.14
C ASN A 276 22.80 -19.05 1.32
N GLY A 277 21.70 -18.33 1.51
CA GLY A 277 20.78 -18.54 2.61
C GLY A 277 20.03 -19.86 2.50
N THR A 278 19.85 -20.52 3.64
CA THR A 278 19.03 -21.73 3.72
C THR A 278 17.55 -21.32 3.77
N PRO A 279 16.71 -21.70 2.80
CA PRO A 279 15.27 -21.45 2.88
C PRO A 279 14.64 -22.24 4.03
N ARG A 280 13.63 -21.68 4.68
CA ARG A 280 12.78 -22.44 5.62
C ARG A 280 12.07 -23.60 4.89
N GLU A 281 11.71 -24.66 5.60
CA GLU A 281 11.11 -25.86 4.97
C GLU A 281 9.80 -25.57 4.25
N ASP A 282 8.94 -24.73 4.83
CA ASP A 282 7.67 -24.30 4.21
C ASP A 282 7.89 -23.53 2.91
N PHE A 283 9.02 -22.84 2.80
CA PHE A 283 9.35 -21.98 1.67
C PHE A 283 9.95 -22.73 0.46
N LYS A 284 10.64 -23.85 0.68
CA LYS A 284 11.39 -24.57 -0.36
C LYS A 284 10.54 -25.02 -1.56
N ASN A 285 9.26 -25.28 -1.33
CA ASN A 285 8.34 -25.81 -2.33
C ASN A 285 7.47 -24.71 -2.96
N GLU A 286 7.50 -23.48 -2.44
CA GLU A 286 6.72 -22.37 -2.96
C GLU A 286 7.20 -22.00 -4.39
N GLN A 287 6.25 -21.72 -5.29
CA GLN A 287 6.56 -21.38 -6.70
C GLN A 287 7.48 -20.17 -6.80
N CYS A 288 7.31 -19.19 -5.92
CA CYS A 288 8.12 -17.98 -5.90
C CYS A 288 9.57 -18.22 -5.47
N PHE A 289 9.88 -19.30 -4.72
CA PHE A 289 11.26 -19.67 -4.43
C PHE A 289 11.94 -20.25 -5.67
N LYS A 290 11.20 -20.97 -6.52
CA LYS A 290 11.68 -21.41 -7.84
C LYS A 290 11.97 -20.20 -8.73
N GLU A 291 11.02 -19.27 -8.82
CA GLU A 291 11.19 -18.00 -9.55
C GLU A 291 12.40 -17.20 -9.02
N LEU A 292 12.61 -17.15 -7.70
CA LEU A 292 13.79 -16.51 -7.11
C LEU A 292 15.08 -17.11 -7.65
N LYS A 293 15.21 -18.44 -7.70
CA LYS A 293 16.43 -19.10 -8.20
C LYS A 293 16.72 -18.74 -9.65
N GLU A 294 15.69 -18.60 -10.48
CA GLU A 294 15.81 -18.21 -11.88
C GLU A 294 16.20 -16.73 -12.04
N VAL A 295 15.59 -15.85 -11.24
CA VAL A 295 15.74 -14.39 -11.37
C VAL A 295 16.98 -13.86 -10.65
N LEU A 296 17.40 -14.47 -9.55
CA LEU A 296 18.49 -13.97 -8.71
C LEU A 296 19.81 -13.74 -9.48
N PRO A 297 20.25 -14.60 -10.41
CA PRO A 297 21.40 -14.33 -11.27
C PRO A 297 21.23 -13.06 -12.12
N LEU A 298 20.02 -12.78 -12.58
CA LEU A 298 19.66 -11.66 -13.47
C LEU A 298 19.60 -10.31 -12.74
N LEU A 299 19.42 -10.31 -11.42
CA LEU A 299 19.39 -9.08 -10.61
C LEU A 299 20.78 -8.43 -10.56
N LYS A 300 20.94 -7.25 -11.19
CA LYS A 300 22.25 -6.57 -11.28
C LYS A 300 22.46 -5.43 -10.28
N ARG A 301 21.42 -4.65 -10.00
CA ARG A 301 21.55 -3.40 -9.20
C ARG A 301 20.49 -3.21 -8.12
N GLN A 302 19.40 -3.98 -8.20
CA GLN A 302 18.22 -3.83 -7.37
C GLN A 302 17.58 -5.19 -7.10
N SER A 303 16.75 -5.28 -6.08
CA SER A 303 16.12 -6.52 -5.62
C SER A 303 14.78 -6.82 -6.28
N PHE A 304 14.39 -6.07 -7.31
CA PHE A 304 13.15 -6.27 -8.05
C PHE A 304 13.36 -6.34 -9.56
N ILE A 305 12.44 -7.01 -10.24
CA ILE A 305 12.28 -6.91 -11.70
C ILE A 305 11.00 -6.15 -12.03
N THR A 306 11.06 -5.33 -13.08
CA THR A 306 9.88 -4.66 -13.62
C THR A 306 9.32 -5.51 -14.75
N VAL A 307 8.04 -5.83 -14.70
CA VAL A 307 7.31 -6.46 -15.80
C VAL A 307 6.14 -5.56 -16.21
N ILE A 308 5.81 -5.58 -17.50
CA ILE A 308 4.63 -4.89 -18.03
C ILE A 308 3.71 -5.98 -18.58
N ILE A 309 2.47 -5.96 -18.13
CA ILE A 309 1.44 -6.91 -18.55
C ILE A 309 0.16 -6.17 -18.94
N ASP A 310 -0.70 -6.85 -19.69
CA ASP A 310 -2.06 -6.39 -19.91
C ASP A 310 -2.97 -6.84 -18.77
N GLY A 311 -4.06 -6.12 -18.54
CA GLY A 311 -4.98 -6.37 -17.44
C GLY A 311 -5.55 -7.77 -17.46
N LYS A 312 -5.82 -8.33 -18.65
CA LYS A 312 -6.27 -9.71 -18.84
C LYS A 312 -5.29 -10.78 -18.29
N ASP A 313 -4.01 -10.43 -18.16
CA ASP A 313 -2.93 -11.34 -17.73
C ASP A 313 -2.60 -11.22 -16.22
N LEU A 314 -3.28 -10.34 -15.49
CA LEU A 314 -3.07 -10.08 -14.06
C LEU A 314 -3.51 -11.24 -13.13
#